data_AF-A0A415H8Y1-F1
#
_entry.id   AF-A0A415H8Y1-F1
#
_cell.length_a   1.000
_cell.length_b   1.000
_cell.length_c   1.000
_cell.angle_alpha   90.00
_cell.angle_beta   90.00
_cell.angle_gamma   90.00
#
_symmetry.space_group_name_H-M   'P 1'
#
loop_
_entity.id
_entity.type
_entity.pdbx_description
1 polymer ?
#
loop_
_entity_poly.entity_id
_entity_poly.type
_entity_poly.pdbx_seq_one_letter_code
_entity_poly.pdbx_strand_id
1 'polypeptide(L)'
;MDKRKTRLHLTGKLVNNIILGCVTGAVWLGVSVGILAIIGVVHIDGRNQISMLWLWMISAFLNTVMQEMLVRGYLYQMLKSNYNIGIAVIVSTGLFTFAHGGAFEAGILPVLNVITMSLFVTAVLEYTDSLIATIVIHFLWNGVGAIILGGVSLAEDYPHLFNMVISGNSILSGGGCKIEGSIIVLLMNLIFIVGFIMANKKKGKIYKS
;
A
#
# COMPACT_ATOMS: atom_id res chain seq x y z
N MET A 1 -25.32 -21.27 -13.20
CA MET A 1 -25.90 -20.03 -12.64
C MET A 1 -25.41 -19.89 -11.20
N ASP A 2 -24.20 -19.34 -10.98
CA ASP A 2 -23.62 -19.12 -9.64
C ASP A 2 -23.34 -17.62 -9.47
N LYS A 3 -24.41 -16.82 -9.28
CA LYS A 3 -24.37 -15.37 -9.47
C LYS A 3 -24.06 -14.54 -8.21
N ARG A 4 -23.76 -15.11 -7.03
CA ARG A 4 -23.53 -14.29 -5.80
C ARG A 4 -22.62 -14.87 -4.70
N LYS A 5 -21.50 -15.54 -5.00
CA LYS A 5 -20.53 -15.91 -3.93
C LYS A 5 -19.53 -14.82 -3.58
N THR A 6 -19.13 -13.99 -4.55
CA THR A 6 -18.15 -12.92 -4.33
C THR A 6 -18.84 -11.61 -3.97
N ARG A 7 -18.90 -11.30 -2.67
CA ARG A 7 -19.33 -9.96 -2.23
C ARG A 7 -18.17 -8.98 -2.37
N LEU A 8 -18.34 -8.02 -3.28
CA LEU A 8 -17.46 -6.86 -3.36
C LEU A 8 -17.82 -5.91 -2.21
N HIS A 9 -16.91 -5.78 -1.26
CA HIS A 9 -17.04 -4.94 -0.08
C HIS A 9 -16.75 -3.47 -0.46
N LEU A 10 -17.61 -2.85 -1.26
CA LEU A 10 -17.29 -1.58 -1.92
C LEU A 10 -17.56 -0.34 -1.05
N THR A 11 -18.66 -0.29 -0.29
CA THR A 11 -19.20 1.02 0.17
C THR A 11 -19.85 1.06 1.57
N GLY A 12 -19.84 -0.02 2.36
CA GLY A 12 -20.37 0.04 3.72
C GLY A 12 -19.61 1.09 4.55
N LYS A 13 -20.29 2.09 5.13
CA LYS A 13 -19.67 3.24 5.83
C LYS A 13 -18.57 3.96 5.02
N LEU A 14 -18.87 4.25 3.75
CA LEU A 14 -17.96 4.87 2.78
C LEU A 14 -17.10 6.00 3.35
N VAL A 15 -17.71 7.01 3.97
CA VAL A 15 -16.99 8.17 4.53
C VAL A 15 -15.98 7.76 5.60
N ASN A 16 -16.37 6.89 6.54
CA ASN A 16 -15.48 6.44 7.60
C ASN A 16 -14.29 5.64 7.05
N ASN A 17 -14.51 4.85 6.01
CA ASN A 17 -13.45 4.05 5.39
C ASN A 17 -12.50 4.89 4.53
N ILE A 18 -13.01 5.95 3.89
CA ILE A 18 -12.16 6.97 3.24
C ILE A 18 -11.30 7.66 4.30
N ILE A 19 -11.89 8.12 5.40
CA ILE A 19 -11.15 8.78 6.49
C ILE A 19 -10.08 7.85 7.06
N LEU A 20 -10.45 6.60 7.37
CA LEU A 20 -9.52 5.59 7.87
C LEU A 20 -8.38 5.36 6.86
N GLY A 21 -8.69 5.21 5.57
CA GLY A 21 -7.69 5.02 4.52
C GLY A 21 -6.75 6.22 4.42
N CYS A 22 -7.30 7.45 4.44
CA CYS A 22 -6.52 8.68 4.41
C CYS A 22 -5.58 8.78 5.61
N VAL A 23 -6.09 8.60 6.83
CA VAL A 23 -5.28 8.67 8.05
C VAL A 23 -4.21 7.58 8.05
N THR A 24 -4.57 6.34 7.71
CA THR A 24 -3.63 5.22 7.72
C THR A 24 -2.53 5.43 6.67
N GLY A 25 -2.89 5.81 5.45
CA GLY A 25 -1.92 6.06 4.38
C GLY A 25 -1.02 7.27 4.67
N ALA A 26 -1.58 8.35 5.23
CA ALA A 26 -0.82 9.53 5.65
C ALA A 26 0.15 9.21 6.78
N VAL A 27 -0.26 8.42 7.79
CA VAL A 27 0.63 7.99 8.87
C VAL A 27 1.71 7.05 8.32
N TRP A 28 1.34 6.09 7.47
CA TRP A 28 2.28 5.13 6.90
C TRP A 28 3.39 5.81 6.08
N LEU A 29 3.01 6.67 5.13
CA LEU A 29 3.98 7.41 4.32
C LEU A 29 4.70 8.48 5.15
N GLY A 30 3.94 9.30 5.89
CA GLY A 30 4.46 10.45 6.62
C GLY A 30 5.43 10.09 7.73
N VAL A 31 5.16 9.03 8.51
CA VAL A 31 6.10 8.55 9.54
C VAL A 31 7.33 7.93 8.91
N SER A 32 7.19 7.16 7.83
CA SER A 32 8.35 6.58 7.13
C SER A 32 9.28 7.65 6.60
N VAL A 33 8.75 8.63 5.85
CA VAL A 33 9.50 9.77 5.34
C VAL A 33 10.05 10.62 6.49
N GLY A 34 9.26 10.88 7.53
CA GLY A 34 9.65 11.69 8.67
C GLY A 34 10.82 11.09 9.45
N ILE A 35 10.79 9.79 9.74
CA ILE A 35 11.92 9.10 10.40
C ILE A 35 13.16 9.19 9.52
N LEU A 36 13.05 8.86 8.23
CA LEU A 36 14.16 8.91 7.29
C LEU A 36 14.74 10.33 7.14
N ALA A 37 13.90 11.37 7.25
CA ALA A 37 14.33 12.76 7.19
C ALA A 37 15.07 13.17 8.47
N ILE A 38 14.56 12.79 9.65
CA ILE A 38 15.18 13.10 10.94
C ILE A 38 16.58 12.49 11.05
N ILE A 39 16.78 11.28 10.52
CA ILE A 39 18.09 10.61 10.51
C ILE A 39 19.00 11.07 9.35
N GLY A 40 18.54 12.00 8.50
CA GLY A 40 19.32 12.58 7.40
C GLY A 40 19.43 11.70 6.14
N VAL A 41 18.63 10.62 6.02
CA VAL A 41 18.64 9.73 4.85
C VAL A 41 17.90 10.35 3.67
N VAL A 42 16.82 11.10 3.91
CA VAL A 42 16.07 11.80 2.87
C VAL A 42 16.02 13.31 3.08
N HIS A 43 16.11 14.06 1.99
CA HIS A 43 15.84 15.49 1.94
C HIS A 43 15.25 15.87 0.59
N ILE A 44 14.60 17.03 0.52
CA ILE A 44 14.05 17.56 -0.73
C ILE A 44 15.07 18.54 -1.32
N ASP A 45 15.55 18.24 -2.52
CA ASP A 45 16.49 19.09 -3.26
C ASP A 45 15.88 19.55 -4.59
N GLY A 46 14.97 20.52 -4.47
CA GLY A 46 14.34 21.16 -5.61
C GLY A 46 12.97 20.59 -6.00
N ARG A 47 12.46 21.14 -7.10
CA ARG A 47 11.09 20.95 -7.57
C ARG A 47 11.05 21.00 -9.09
N ASN A 48 10.28 20.11 -9.70
CA ASN A 48 10.03 20.10 -11.14
C ASN A 48 8.74 20.86 -11.47
N GLN A 49 8.66 21.36 -12.70
CA GLN A 49 7.38 21.81 -13.26
C GLN A 49 6.70 20.64 -13.95
N ILE A 50 5.52 20.25 -13.46
CA ILE A 50 4.70 19.19 -14.04
C ILE A 50 3.46 19.81 -14.65
N SER A 51 3.35 19.75 -15.97
CA SER A 51 2.11 20.07 -16.67
C SER A 51 1.02 19.08 -16.30
N MET A 52 -0.19 19.57 -16.04
CA MET A 52 -1.37 18.75 -15.75
C MET A 52 -1.14 17.73 -14.62
N LEU A 53 -0.48 18.15 -13.52
CA LEU A 53 -0.24 17.31 -12.33
C LEU A 53 -1.50 16.56 -11.86
N TRP A 54 -2.67 17.17 -11.95
CA TRP A 54 -3.95 16.55 -11.61
C TRP A 54 -4.28 15.32 -12.46
N LEU A 55 -3.92 15.28 -13.75
CA LEU A 55 -4.08 14.08 -14.59
C LEU A 55 -3.19 12.94 -14.13
N TRP A 56 -1.95 13.24 -13.73
CA TRP A 56 -1.04 12.24 -13.17
C TRP A 56 -1.56 11.66 -11.85
N MET A 57 -2.15 12.50 -11.00
CA MET A 57 -2.82 12.04 -9.78
C MET A 57 -4.04 11.16 -10.10
N ILE A 58 -4.85 11.52 -11.10
CA ILE A 58 -5.97 10.66 -11.55
C ILE A 58 -5.44 9.33 -12.11
N SER A 59 -4.34 9.36 -12.87
CA SER A 59 -3.71 8.16 -13.42
C SER A 59 -3.25 7.21 -12.31
N ALA A 60 -2.52 7.71 -11.31
CA ALA A 60 -2.13 6.91 -10.15
C ALA A 60 -3.34 6.40 -9.35
N PHE A 61 -4.40 7.19 -9.24
CA PHE A 61 -5.64 6.74 -8.60
C PHE A 61 -6.28 5.58 -9.39
N LEU A 62 -6.45 5.70 -10.70
CA LEU A 62 -7.00 4.62 -11.53
C LEU A 62 -6.11 3.37 -11.53
N ASN A 63 -4.79 3.55 -11.55
CA ASN A 63 -3.82 2.47 -11.42
C ASN A 63 -4.03 1.69 -10.12
N THR A 64 -4.10 2.39 -8.98
CA THR A 64 -4.31 1.74 -7.68
C THR A 64 -5.71 1.13 -7.56
N VAL A 65 -6.75 1.76 -8.11
CA VAL A 65 -8.10 1.16 -8.22
C VAL A 65 -8.04 -0.16 -8.96
N MET A 66 -7.39 -0.22 -10.13
CA MET A 66 -7.29 -1.44 -10.93
C MET A 66 -6.57 -2.55 -10.16
N GLN A 67 -5.41 -2.25 -9.55
CA GLN A 67 -4.63 -3.22 -8.80
C GLN A 67 -5.40 -3.78 -7.60
N GLU A 68 -6.01 -2.92 -6.80
CA GLU A 68 -6.79 -3.31 -5.63
C GLU A 68 -8.05 -4.09 -6.02
N MET A 69 -8.76 -3.66 -7.07
CA MET A 69 -9.94 -4.37 -7.60
C MET A 69 -9.57 -5.78 -8.08
N LEU A 70 -8.46 -5.94 -8.79
CA LEU A 70 -8.02 -7.24 -9.29
C LEU A 70 -7.60 -8.17 -8.14
N VAL A 71 -6.66 -7.70 -7.31
CA VAL A 71 -6.00 -8.54 -6.30
C VAL A 71 -6.91 -8.78 -5.10
N ARG A 72 -7.52 -7.72 -4.54
CA ARG A 72 -8.29 -7.78 -3.30
C ARG A 72 -9.80 -7.80 -3.55
N GLY A 73 -10.29 -7.04 -4.53
CA GLY A 73 -11.71 -7.03 -4.89
C GLY A 73 -12.18 -8.37 -5.46
N TYR A 74 -11.46 -8.90 -6.45
CA TYR A 74 -11.85 -10.11 -7.16
C TYR A 74 -11.13 -11.36 -6.66
N LEU A 75 -9.81 -11.44 -6.86
CA LEU A 75 -9.04 -12.68 -6.62
C LEU A 75 -9.12 -13.15 -5.17
N TYR A 76 -8.78 -12.26 -4.23
CA TYR A 76 -8.84 -12.57 -2.80
C TYR A 76 -10.24 -13.00 -2.35
N GLN A 77 -11.29 -12.23 -2.71
CA GLN A 77 -12.67 -12.55 -2.31
C GLN A 77 -13.16 -13.87 -2.93
N MET A 78 -12.81 -14.12 -4.19
CA MET A 78 -13.12 -15.37 -4.88
C MET A 78 -12.48 -16.57 -4.18
N LEU A 79 -11.18 -16.50 -3.88
CA LEU A 79 -10.48 -17.56 -3.16
C LEU A 79 -10.99 -17.74 -1.74
N LYS A 80 -11.27 -16.65 -1.02
CA LYS A 80 -11.82 -16.69 0.34
C LYS A 80 -13.20 -17.35 0.37
N SER A 81 -14.03 -17.09 -0.64
CA SER A 81 -15.39 -17.63 -0.75
C SER A 81 -15.45 -19.11 -1.17
N ASN A 82 -14.47 -19.59 -1.95
CA ASN A 82 -14.43 -20.97 -2.45
C ASN A 82 -13.54 -21.89 -1.63
N TYR A 83 -12.58 -21.34 -0.87
CA TYR A 83 -11.63 -22.09 -0.07
C TYR A 83 -11.59 -21.56 1.37
N ASN A 84 -10.50 -20.89 1.76
CA ASN A 84 -10.33 -20.30 3.08
C ASN A 84 -9.45 -19.05 3.00
N ILE A 85 -9.42 -18.29 4.09
CA ILE A 85 -8.63 -17.05 4.19
C ILE A 85 -7.13 -17.29 3.97
N GLY A 86 -6.58 -18.42 4.42
CA GLY A 86 -5.16 -18.73 4.25
C GLY A 86 -4.75 -18.86 2.78
N ILE A 87 -5.51 -19.63 2.00
CA ILE A 87 -5.29 -19.76 0.55
C ILE A 87 -5.48 -18.42 -0.15
N ALA A 88 -6.52 -17.66 0.22
CA ALA A 88 -6.76 -16.34 -0.34
C ALA A 88 -5.56 -15.40 -0.13
N VAL A 89 -5.03 -15.33 1.10
CA VAL A 89 -3.86 -14.51 1.44
C VAL A 89 -2.61 -14.95 0.68
N ILE A 90 -2.30 -16.25 0.68
CA ILE A 90 -1.06 -16.78 0.06
C ILE A 90 -1.05 -16.50 -1.44
N VAL A 91 -2.13 -16.85 -2.15
CA VAL A 91 -2.18 -16.72 -3.61
C VAL A 91 -2.24 -15.26 -4.04
N SER A 92 -3.06 -14.43 -3.38
CA SER A 92 -3.16 -13.00 -3.73
C SER A 92 -1.87 -12.23 -3.43
N THR A 93 -1.20 -12.53 -2.32
CA THR A 93 0.10 -11.92 -1.97
C THR A 93 1.20 -12.41 -2.89
N GLY A 94 1.22 -13.70 -3.22
CA GLY A 94 2.16 -14.25 -4.21
C GLY A 94 2.02 -13.54 -5.55
N LEU A 95 0.81 -13.46 -6.10
CA LEU A 95 0.55 -12.78 -7.38
C LEU A 95 0.94 -11.31 -7.33
N PHE A 96 0.56 -10.59 -6.26
CA PHE A 96 0.93 -9.18 -6.09
C PHE A 96 2.44 -9.01 -6.06
N THR A 97 3.16 -9.85 -5.31
CA THR A 97 4.62 -9.79 -5.21
C THR A 97 5.28 -10.07 -6.55
N PHE A 98 4.86 -11.11 -7.27
CA PHE A 98 5.40 -11.44 -8.60
C PHE A 98 5.17 -10.34 -9.64
N ALA A 99 4.08 -9.57 -9.52
CA ALA A 99 3.85 -8.40 -10.38
C ALA A 99 4.81 -7.23 -10.12
N HIS A 100 5.53 -7.24 -8.99
CA HIS A 100 6.54 -6.24 -8.63
C HIS A 100 7.96 -6.79 -8.94
N GLY A 101 8.21 -7.14 -10.20
CA GLY A 101 9.47 -7.75 -10.66
C GLY A 101 10.72 -6.97 -10.24
N GLY A 102 10.67 -5.62 -10.30
CA GLY A 102 11.78 -4.76 -9.89
C GLY A 102 12.19 -4.92 -8.41
N ALA A 103 11.29 -5.36 -7.54
CA ALA A 103 11.65 -5.66 -6.14
C ALA A 103 12.59 -6.87 -6.05
N PHE A 104 12.40 -7.90 -6.89
CA PHE A 104 13.29 -9.07 -6.92
C PHE A 104 14.69 -8.71 -7.41
N GLU A 105 14.78 -7.82 -8.39
CA GLU A 105 16.07 -7.32 -8.89
C GLU A 105 16.81 -6.47 -7.85
N ALA A 106 16.07 -5.72 -7.04
CA ALA A 106 16.65 -4.86 -6.00
C ALA A 106 17.06 -5.61 -4.73
N GLY A 107 16.47 -6.78 -4.47
CA GLY A 107 16.92 -7.72 -3.43
C GLY A 107 15.87 -8.09 -2.39
N ILE A 108 16.30 -8.79 -1.34
CA ILE A 108 15.38 -9.44 -0.38
C ILE A 108 14.52 -8.44 0.41
N LEU A 109 15.08 -7.29 0.80
CA LEU A 109 14.37 -6.32 1.63
C LEU A 109 13.20 -5.65 0.88
N PRO A 110 13.36 -5.16 -0.36
CA PRO A 110 12.24 -4.75 -1.21
C PRO A 110 11.17 -5.83 -1.38
N VAL A 111 11.55 -7.10 -1.63
CA VAL A 111 10.58 -8.21 -1.74
C VAL A 111 9.78 -8.37 -0.45
N LEU A 112 10.44 -8.33 0.71
CA LEU A 112 9.76 -8.38 2.01
C LEU A 112 8.82 -7.18 2.22
N ASN A 113 9.18 -6.00 1.72
CA ASN A 113 8.31 -4.83 1.77
C ASN A 113 7.06 -4.99 0.91
N VAL A 114 7.19 -5.53 -0.32
CA VAL A 114 6.01 -5.81 -1.17
C VAL A 114 5.10 -6.86 -0.55
N ILE A 115 5.67 -7.95 0.00
CA ILE A 115 4.90 -8.99 0.71
C ILE A 115 4.17 -8.38 1.90
N THR A 116 4.88 -7.64 2.76
CA THR A 116 4.30 -7.09 3.98
C THR A 116 3.30 -5.98 3.70
N MET A 117 3.50 -5.16 2.67
CA MET A 117 2.51 -4.19 2.19
C MET A 117 1.23 -4.91 1.76
N SER A 118 1.34 -6.00 0.99
CA SER A 118 0.17 -6.79 0.58
C SER A 118 -0.60 -7.35 1.76
N LEU A 119 0.11 -7.90 2.75
CA LEU A 119 -0.49 -8.42 3.98
C LEU A 119 -1.15 -7.31 4.81
N PHE A 120 -0.49 -6.15 4.90
CA PHE A 120 -1.01 -4.97 5.59
C PHE A 120 -2.33 -4.52 4.98
N VAL A 121 -2.39 -4.24 3.68
CA VAL A 121 -3.64 -3.76 3.05
C VAL A 121 -4.72 -4.84 3.06
N THR A 122 -4.35 -6.12 3.04
CA THR A 122 -5.30 -7.24 3.24
C THR A 122 -5.86 -7.25 4.66
N ALA A 123 -5.04 -6.98 5.69
CA ALA A 123 -5.50 -6.84 7.06
C ALA A 123 -6.46 -5.66 7.24
N VAL A 124 -6.22 -4.54 6.52
CA VAL A 124 -7.16 -3.40 6.46
C VAL A 124 -8.49 -3.82 5.84
N LEU A 125 -8.46 -4.57 4.73
CA LEU A 125 -9.68 -5.08 4.10
C LEU A 125 -10.49 -5.96 5.06
N GLU A 126 -9.83 -6.90 5.74
CA GLU A 126 -10.49 -7.78 6.72
C GLU A 126 -11.05 -7.04 7.93
N TYR A 127 -10.41 -5.93 8.33
CA TYR A 127 -10.90 -5.10 9.43
C TYR A 127 -12.10 -4.23 9.02
N THR A 128 -12.01 -3.60 7.85
CA THR A 128 -12.98 -2.59 7.41
C THR A 128 -14.16 -3.17 6.66
N ASP A 129 -14.01 -4.36 6.07
CA ASP A 129 -14.89 -4.85 5.03
C ASP A 129 -15.08 -3.77 3.95
N SER A 130 -13.99 -3.15 3.50
CA SER A 130 -14.03 -2.04 2.55
C SER A 130 -12.81 -1.95 1.65
N LEU A 131 -13.05 -2.06 0.34
CA LEU A 131 -12.00 -1.90 -0.68
C LEU A 131 -11.59 -0.43 -0.85
N ILE A 132 -12.49 0.53 -0.58
CA ILE A 132 -12.13 1.95 -0.72
C ILE A 132 -11.01 2.36 0.25
N ALA A 133 -10.93 1.74 1.43
CA ALA A 133 -9.87 2.00 2.39
C ALA A 133 -8.51 1.56 1.83
N THR A 134 -8.44 0.38 1.20
CA THR A 134 -7.19 -0.14 0.63
C THR A 134 -6.76 0.66 -0.60
N ILE A 135 -7.70 1.05 -1.45
CA ILE A 135 -7.47 1.94 -2.60
C ILE A 135 -6.88 3.27 -2.14
N VAL A 136 -7.47 3.91 -1.12
CA VAL A 136 -6.99 5.20 -0.63
C VAL A 136 -5.58 5.08 -0.03
N ILE A 137 -5.30 4.04 0.76
CA ILE A 137 -3.95 3.82 1.34
C ILE A 137 -2.91 3.66 0.23
N HIS A 138 -3.19 2.79 -0.74
CA HIS A 138 -2.28 2.53 -1.86
C HIS A 138 -2.11 3.78 -2.74
N PHE A 139 -3.20 4.50 -3.01
CA PHE A 139 -3.15 5.76 -3.76
C PHE A 139 -2.28 6.81 -3.07
N LEU A 140 -2.33 6.94 -1.74
CA LEU A 140 -1.46 7.87 -1.05
C LEU A 140 0.03 7.50 -1.19
N TRP A 141 0.36 6.21 -1.16
CA TRP A 141 1.72 5.74 -1.41
C TRP A 141 2.22 6.09 -2.82
N ASN A 142 1.43 5.80 -3.85
CA ASN A 142 1.85 6.05 -5.24
C ASN A 142 1.71 7.53 -5.62
N GLY A 143 0.56 8.13 -5.33
CA GLY A 143 0.28 9.53 -5.65
C GLY A 143 1.15 10.48 -4.84
N VAL A 144 1.11 10.41 -3.50
CA VAL A 144 1.90 11.35 -2.69
C VAL A 144 3.36 10.91 -2.63
N GLY A 145 3.64 9.64 -2.36
CA GLY A 145 5.01 9.15 -2.22
C GLY A 145 5.83 9.22 -3.51
N ALA A 146 5.24 8.85 -4.67
CA ALA A 146 5.95 8.89 -5.94
C ALA A 146 5.73 10.23 -6.68
N ILE A 147 4.48 10.61 -6.97
CA ILE A 147 4.21 11.79 -7.83
C ILE A 147 4.45 13.11 -7.11
N ILE A 148 4.10 13.23 -5.82
CA ILE A 148 4.35 14.50 -5.10
C ILE A 148 5.79 14.53 -4.59
N LEU A 149 6.24 13.52 -3.88
CA LEU A 149 7.53 13.54 -3.17
C LEU A 149 8.72 13.05 -3.99
N GLY A 150 8.50 12.18 -4.99
CA GLY A 150 9.59 11.54 -5.74
C GLY A 150 10.35 10.44 -4.97
N GLY A 151 9.88 10.08 -3.78
CA GLY A 151 10.57 9.20 -2.83
C GLY A 151 10.19 7.73 -2.89
N VAL A 152 9.11 7.39 -3.60
CA VAL A 152 8.62 6.01 -3.77
C VAL A 152 8.79 5.57 -5.23
N SER A 153 8.98 4.28 -5.44
CA SER A 153 9.06 3.70 -6.77
C SER A 153 7.67 3.57 -7.40
N LEU A 154 7.57 4.03 -8.64
CA LEU A 154 6.44 3.84 -9.54
C LEU A 154 7.03 3.60 -10.94
N ALA A 155 6.20 3.23 -11.93
CA ALA A 155 6.68 3.11 -13.29
C ALA A 155 7.40 4.40 -13.75
N GLU A 156 8.48 4.25 -14.51
CA GLU A 156 9.43 5.35 -14.82
C GLU A 156 8.80 6.51 -15.60
N ASP A 157 7.66 6.28 -16.23
CA ASP A 157 6.89 7.27 -16.99
C ASP A 157 6.12 8.27 -16.11
N TYR A 158 5.97 7.99 -14.80
CA TYR A 158 5.32 8.91 -13.87
C TYR A 158 6.28 10.03 -13.42
N PRO A 159 5.85 11.31 -13.49
CA PRO A 159 6.67 12.42 -13.03
C PRO A 159 6.61 12.56 -11.50
N HIS A 160 7.58 13.29 -10.95
CA HIS A 160 7.61 13.67 -9.52
C HIS A 160 7.76 15.19 -9.34
N LEU A 161 6.95 15.78 -8.46
CA LEU A 161 6.90 17.22 -8.24
C LEU A 161 8.11 17.71 -7.46
N PHE A 162 8.43 17.04 -6.36
CA PHE A 162 9.63 17.27 -5.57
C PHE A 162 10.70 16.23 -5.89
N ASN A 163 11.94 16.64 -5.77
CA ASN A 163 13.09 15.76 -5.90
C ASN A 163 13.52 15.31 -4.51
N MET A 164 12.97 14.19 -4.03
CA MET A 164 13.48 13.55 -2.82
C MET A 164 14.80 12.86 -3.14
N VAL A 165 15.88 13.44 -2.63
CA VAL A 165 17.21 12.83 -2.65
C VAL A 165 17.29 11.86 -1.48
N ILE A 166 17.67 10.62 -1.78
CA ILE A 166 17.78 9.53 -0.82
C ILE A 166 19.22 9.06 -0.84
N SER A 167 19.88 9.08 0.32
CA SER A 167 21.30 8.80 0.43
C SER A 167 21.62 7.92 1.64
N GLY A 168 22.83 7.36 1.67
CA GLY A 168 23.26 6.45 2.73
C GLY A 168 23.08 4.97 2.38
N ASN A 169 23.21 4.10 3.40
CA ASN A 169 23.20 2.65 3.24
C ASN A 169 21.85 2.13 2.68
N SER A 170 21.91 1.15 1.78
CA SER A 170 20.75 0.55 1.09
C SER A 170 19.68 -0.02 2.00
N ILE A 171 20.00 -0.42 3.23
CA ILE A 171 19.03 -0.87 4.23
C ILE A 171 18.10 0.29 4.66
N LEU A 172 18.63 1.51 4.77
CA LEU A 172 17.86 2.70 5.15
C LEU A 172 17.31 3.44 3.93
N SER A 173 18.12 3.61 2.89
CA SER A 173 17.72 4.31 1.66
C SER A 173 16.80 3.48 0.77
N GLY A 174 16.86 2.15 0.91
CA GLY A 174 16.15 1.18 0.08
C GLY A 174 16.70 1.02 -1.35
N GLY A 175 17.87 1.61 -1.63
CA GLY A 175 18.62 1.41 -2.86
C GLY A 175 17.80 1.73 -4.12
N GLY A 176 17.81 0.82 -5.10
CA GLY A 176 17.09 0.98 -6.37
C GLY A 176 15.57 1.08 -6.23
N CYS A 177 14.99 0.65 -5.10
CA CYS A 177 13.56 0.79 -4.81
C CYS A 177 13.22 2.05 -4.02
N LYS A 178 14.16 3.00 -3.84
CA LYS A 178 13.95 4.20 -3.01
C LYS A 178 13.43 3.82 -1.61
N ILE A 179 12.66 4.68 -0.93
CA ILE A 179 12.22 4.38 0.45
C ILE A 179 11.37 3.11 0.57
N GLU A 180 10.77 2.64 -0.52
CA GLU A 180 10.03 1.37 -0.57
C GLU A 180 10.91 0.16 -0.25
N GLY A 181 12.21 0.23 -0.53
CA GLY A 181 13.18 -0.80 -0.15
C GLY A 181 13.72 -0.67 1.28
N SER A 182 13.26 0.31 2.08
CA SER A 182 13.86 0.60 3.38
C SER A 182 13.36 -0.30 4.51
N ILE A 183 14.20 -0.50 5.52
CA ILE A 183 13.83 -1.21 6.75
C ILE A 183 12.76 -0.46 7.55
N ILE A 184 12.71 0.87 7.43
CA ILE A 184 11.70 1.70 8.11
C ILE A 184 10.31 1.34 7.59
N VAL A 185 10.15 1.18 6.28
CA VAL A 185 8.89 0.76 5.66
C VAL A 185 8.51 -0.65 6.09
N LEU A 186 9.48 -1.58 6.20
CA LEU A 186 9.22 -2.94 6.68
C LEU A 186 8.64 -2.93 8.09
N LEU A 187 9.27 -2.18 8.99
CA LEU A 187 8.82 -2.06 10.38
C LEU A 187 7.43 -1.44 10.45
N MET A 188 7.16 -0.39 9.67
CA MET A 188 5.84 0.22 9.59
C MET A 188 4.77 -0.76 9.09
N ASN A 189 5.06 -1.54 8.04
CA ASN A 189 4.15 -2.55 7.54
C ASN A 189 3.81 -3.59 8.62
N LEU A 190 4.83 -4.08 9.34
CA LEU A 190 4.63 -5.05 10.43
C LEU A 190 3.77 -4.48 11.58
N ILE A 191 4.01 -3.22 11.98
CA ILE A 191 3.21 -2.54 12.99
C ILE A 191 1.74 -2.47 12.57
N PHE A 192 1.46 -2.08 11.31
CA PHE A 192 0.09 -2.02 10.83
C PHE A 192 -0.56 -3.38 10.68
N ILE A 193 0.16 -4.41 10.20
CA ILE A 193 -0.35 -5.80 10.14
C ILE A 193 -0.83 -6.22 11.52
N VAL A 194 0.02 -6.11 12.54
CA VAL A 194 -0.31 -6.49 13.91
C VAL A 194 -1.47 -5.65 14.44
N GLY A 195 -1.43 -4.34 14.24
CA GLY A 195 -2.47 -3.41 14.69
C GLY A 195 -3.85 -3.73 14.13
N PHE A 196 -3.97 -3.92 12.82
CA PHE A 196 -5.25 -4.23 12.18
C PHE A 196 -5.75 -5.65 12.51
N ILE A 197 -4.87 -6.64 12.63
CA ILE A 197 -5.25 -7.99 13.09
C ILE A 197 -5.79 -7.94 14.52
N MET A 198 -5.13 -7.22 15.43
CA MET A 198 -5.58 -7.07 16.82
C MET A 198 -6.91 -6.32 16.90
N ALA A 199 -7.06 -5.23 16.14
CA ALA A 199 -8.30 -4.46 16.05
C ALA A 199 -9.46 -5.33 15.52
N ASN A 200 -9.22 -6.16 14.50
CA ASN A 200 -10.24 -7.05 13.95
C ASN A 200 -10.65 -8.15 14.95
N LYS A 201 -9.69 -8.75 15.68
CA LYS A 201 -10.00 -9.69 16.76
C LYS A 201 -10.85 -9.06 17.86
N LYS A 202 -10.58 -7.81 18.24
CA LYS A 202 -11.37 -7.07 19.24
C LYS A 202 -12.78 -6.77 18.75
N LYS A 203 -12.93 -6.32 17.49
CA LYS A 203 -14.21 -6.11 16.81
C LYS A 203 -15.06 -7.40 16.87
N GLY A 204 -14.49 -8.54 16.51
CA GLY A 204 -15.18 -9.84 16.52
C GLY A 204 -15.61 -10.32 17.92
N LYS A 205 -14.91 -9.94 19.00
CA LYS A 205 -15.33 -10.24 20.38
C LYS A 205 -16.53 -9.40 20.81
N ILE A 206 -16.57 -8.12 20.44
CA ILE A 206 -17.68 -7.20 20.80
C ILE A 206 -19.00 -7.67 20.18
N TYR A 207 -19.00 -8.10 18.92
CA TYR A 207 -20.21 -8.59 18.25
C TYR A 207 -20.68 -9.98 18.69
N LYS A 208 -19.89 -10.70 19.50
CA LYS A 208 -20.25 -12.01 20.06
C LYS A 208 -20.64 -11.96 21.55
N SER A 209 -20.52 -10.80 22.19
CA SER A 209 -20.98 -10.53 23.56
C SER A 209 -22.36 -9.92 23.55
#